data_AF-A0A656GJN4-F1
#
_entry.id   AF-A0A656GJN4-F1
#
_cell.length_a   1.000
_cell.length_b   1.000
_cell.length_c   1.000
_cell.angle_alpha   90.00
_cell.angle_beta   90.00
_cell.angle_gamma   90.00
#
_symmetry.space_group_name_H-M   'P 1'
#
loop_
_entity.id
_entity.type
_entity.pdbx_description
1 polymer ?
#
loop_
_entity_poly.entity_id
_entity_poly.type
_entity_poly.pdbx_seq_one_letter_code
_entity_poly.pdbx_strand_id
1 'polypeptide(L)'
;MAGSAFATHFTNSVQTPFTVLGGAMVIVGIVVGRFMLDRDDIASEVSVAINDEPPHAESVKSPKAIILLMIGFGVLLLGSMVGESAIGDWGQEYIRRVLNTPISTAGMAVSVFIGAECIGRLIGDRVAEYLGASNMVLFSAVLAISGLLVTVTGHTALFGMIGFAMFGVGLSCIAPLMLSYAGRKDPLNAGRNIGIVNSIGYSGM
;
A
#
# COMPACT_ATOMS: atom_id res chain seq x y z
N MET A 1 6.11 21.63 -5.03
CA MET A 1 7.13 22.67 -5.35
C MET A 1 8.52 22.43 -4.73
N ALA A 2 8.69 21.51 -3.78
CA ALA A 2 10.03 21.16 -3.26
C ALA A 2 10.86 20.28 -4.24
N GLY A 3 10.21 19.45 -5.06
CA GLY A 3 10.89 18.58 -6.03
C GLY A 3 11.58 19.34 -7.17
N SER A 4 11.07 20.50 -7.60
CA SER A 4 11.65 21.28 -8.70
C SER A 4 12.93 22.01 -8.33
N ALA A 5 13.11 22.38 -7.04
CA ALA A 5 14.34 23.01 -6.56
C ALA A 5 15.50 22.01 -6.36
N PHE A 6 15.18 20.73 -6.14
CA PHE A 6 16.19 19.67 -5.98
C PHE A 6 16.74 19.19 -7.32
N ALA A 7 15.91 19.20 -8.37
CA ALA A 7 16.28 18.81 -9.73
C ALA A 7 17.28 19.77 -10.39
N THR A 8 17.31 21.04 -10.00
CA THR A 8 18.20 22.04 -10.60
C THR A 8 19.61 22.04 -9.99
N HIS A 9 19.81 21.46 -8.80
CA HIS A 9 21.11 21.49 -8.13
C HIS A 9 21.97 20.22 -8.28
N PHE A 10 21.37 19.08 -8.67
CA PHE A 10 22.07 17.79 -8.80
C PHE A 10 21.96 17.15 -10.20
N THR A 11 22.31 17.92 -11.24
CA THR A 11 22.27 17.49 -12.65
C THR A 11 23.29 16.40 -13.03
N ASN A 12 24.30 16.13 -12.19
CA ASN A 12 25.42 15.23 -12.53
C ASN A 12 25.32 13.81 -11.95
N SER A 13 24.38 13.51 -11.06
CA SER A 13 24.16 12.13 -10.63
C SER A 13 22.72 11.90 -10.18
N VAL A 14 22.02 11.12 -10.99
CA VAL A 14 20.65 10.68 -10.72
C VAL A 14 20.61 9.82 -9.46
N GLN A 15 21.71 9.18 -9.04
CA GLN A 15 21.71 8.28 -7.88
C GLN A 15 21.57 9.01 -6.53
N THR A 16 22.15 10.20 -6.39
CA THR A 16 22.17 10.98 -5.14
C THR A 16 20.80 11.34 -4.58
N PRO A 17 19.87 11.96 -5.35
CA PRO A 17 18.53 12.24 -4.84
C PRO A 17 17.78 10.96 -4.48
N PHE A 18 18.00 9.86 -5.20
CA PHE A 18 17.32 8.58 -4.94
C PHE A 18 17.79 7.91 -3.65
N THR A 19 19.10 7.89 -3.38
CA THR A 19 19.62 7.35 -2.11
C THR A 19 19.22 8.21 -0.91
N VAL A 20 19.15 9.54 -1.07
CA VAL A 20 18.74 10.44 0.02
C VAL A 20 17.24 10.34 0.29
N LEU A 21 16.41 10.30 -0.76
CA LEU A 21 14.95 10.20 -0.63
C LEU A 21 14.54 8.80 -0.15
N GLY A 22 15.15 7.74 -0.71
CA GLY A 22 14.96 6.36 -0.28
C GLY A 22 15.45 6.14 1.15
N GLY A 23 16.60 6.72 1.52
CA GLY A 23 17.10 6.71 2.89
C GLY A 23 16.15 7.43 3.85
N ALA A 24 15.64 8.61 3.47
CA ALA A 24 14.67 9.34 4.27
C ALA A 24 13.35 8.57 4.44
N MET A 25 12.85 7.93 3.37
CA MET A 25 11.65 7.07 3.42
C MET A 25 11.86 5.83 4.30
N VAL A 26 13.04 5.20 4.25
CA VAL A 26 13.39 4.08 5.13
C VAL A 26 13.52 4.53 6.57
N ILE A 27 14.12 5.70 6.83
CA ILE A 27 14.23 6.27 8.18
C ILE A 27 12.83 6.62 8.71
N VAL A 28 11.97 7.24 7.91
CA VAL A 28 10.58 7.53 8.30
C VAL A 28 9.81 6.23 8.53
N GLY A 29 9.94 5.24 7.65
CA GLY A 29 9.34 3.92 7.81
C GLY A 29 9.83 3.17 9.06
N ILE A 30 11.11 3.29 9.40
CA ILE A 30 11.68 2.73 10.63
C ILE A 30 11.25 3.52 11.86
N VAL A 31 11.20 4.86 11.78
CA VAL A 31 10.79 5.72 12.90
C VAL A 31 9.31 5.52 13.19
N VAL A 32 8.43 5.58 12.18
CA VAL A 32 7.00 5.27 12.31
C VAL A 32 6.82 3.81 12.72
N GLY A 33 7.56 2.89 12.12
CA GLY A 33 7.54 1.47 12.48
C GLY A 33 7.96 1.21 13.93
N ARG A 34 8.92 1.96 14.47
CA ARG A 34 9.38 1.89 15.88
C ARG A 34 8.49 2.65 16.84
N PHE A 35 7.83 3.72 16.40
CA PHE A 35 6.92 4.51 17.23
C PHE A 35 5.53 3.86 17.33
N MET A 36 5.12 3.08 16.31
CA MET A 36 3.88 2.29 16.29
C MET A 36 4.08 0.83 16.77
N LEU A 37 5.26 0.52 17.31
CA LEU A 37 5.64 -0.83 17.76
C LEU A 37 5.10 -1.17 19.16
N ASP A 38 3.91 -0.66 19.48
CA ASP A 38 2.96 -1.39 20.33
C ASP A 38 2.17 -2.34 19.39
N ARG A 39 2.93 -3.23 18.75
CA ARG A 39 2.56 -3.99 17.54
C ARG A 39 1.51 -5.06 17.80
N ASP A 40 1.42 -5.52 19.04
CA ASP A 40 0.63 -6.69 19.37
C ASP A 40 -0.85 -6.33 19.48
N ASP A 41 -1.16 -5.15 20.02
CA ASP A 41 -2.53 -4.65 20.15
C ASP A 41 -3.12 -4.23 18.81
N ILE A 42 -2.36 -3.53 17.95
CA ILE A 42 -2.87 -3.08 16.64
C ILE A 42 -3.03 -4.28 15.69
N ALA A 43 -2.05 -5.19 15.63
CA ALA A 43 -2.16 -6.36 14.77
C ALA A 43 -3.28 -7.30 15.24
N SER A 44 -3.44 -7.46 16.56
CA SER A 44 -4.58 -8.16 17.16
C SER A 44 -5.90 -7.50 16.78
N GLU A 45 -6.07 -6.19 17.03
CA GLU A 45 -7.31 -5.48 16.79
C GLU A 45 -7.68 -5.41 15.31
N VAL A 46 -6.69 -5.24 14.42
CA VAL A 46 -6.87 -5.31 12.98
C VAL A 46 -7.28 -6.73 12.59
N SER A 47 -6.61 -7.78 13.07
CA SER A 47 -6.99 -9.16 12.77
C SER A 47 -8.43 -9.49 13.21
N VAL A 48 -8.83 -9.06 14.41
CA VAL A 48 -10.19 -9.23 14.95
C VAL A 48 -11.19 -8.41 14.14
N ALA A 49 -10.83 -7.19 13.72
CA ALA A 49 -11.71 -6.35 12.90
C ALA A 49 -11.92 -6.90 11.49
N ILE A 50 -10.90 -7.52 10.89
CA ILE A 50 -11.02 -8.09 9.55
C ILE A 50 -11.69 -9.48 9.57
N ASN A 51 -11.65 -10.22 10.68
CA ASN A 51 -12.33 -11.51 10.83
C ASN A 51 -13.87 -11.42 10.98
N ASP A 52 -14.46 -10.21 10.95
CA ASP A 52 -15.91 -9.96 11.20
C ASP A 52 -16.45 -10.71 12.43
N GLU A 53 -15.59 -10.96 13.42
CA GLU A 53 -15.96 -11.64 14.65
C GLU A 53 -16.96 -10.73 15.39
N PRO A 54 -18.18 -11.22 15.73
CA PRO A 54 -19.16 -10.41 16.43
C PRO A 54 -18.49 -9.92 17.71
N PRO A 55 -18.56 -8.61 18.02
CA PRO A 55 -17.95 -8.10 19.22
C PRO A 55 -18.53 -8.88 20.39
N HIS A 56 -17.70 -9.63 21.11
CA HIS A 56 -18.11 -10.27 22.35
C HIS A 56 -18.82 -9.20 23.19
N ALA A 57 -20.07 -9.50 23.55
CA ALA A 57 -21.08 -8.55 24.02
C ALA A 57 -20.75 -7.84 25.35
N GLU A 58 -19.51 -7.89 25.83
CA GLU A 58 -19.05 -7.28 27.08
C GLU A 58 -17.96 -6.21 26.92
N SER A 59 -17.40 -5.96 25.73
CA SER A 59 -16.41 -4.87 25.57
C SER A 59 -17.07 -3.63 24.98
N VAL A 60 -17.49 -2.70 25.85
CA VAL A 60 -17.58 -1.28 25.49
C VAL A 60 -16.17 -0.85 25.12
N LYS A 61 -15.79 -0.98 23.85
CA LYS A 61 -14.45 -0.61 23.39
C LYS A 61 -14.24 0.87 23.65
N SER A 62 -13.18 1.18 24.41
CA SER A 62 -12.74 2.54 24.69
C SER A 62 -12.67 3.35 23.39
N PRO A 63 -13.08 4.63 23.38
CA PRO A 63 -12.92 5.52 22.22
C PRO A 63 -11.48 5.53 21.67
N LYS A 64 -10.49 5.26 22.52
CA LYS A 64 -9.08 5.15 22.13
C LYS A 64 -8.80 3.94 21.23
N ALA A 65 -9.42 2.79 21.47
CA ALA A 65 -9.24 1.57 20.67
C ALA A 65 -9.80 1.76 19.24
N ILE A 66 -10.96 2.41 19.11
CA ILE A 66 -11.54 2.72 17.79
C ILE A 66 -10.61 3.63 16.99
N ILE A 67 -10.07 4.67 17.63
CA ILE A 67 -9.12 5.58 16.98
C ILE A 67 -7.84 4.84 16.58
N LEU A 68 -7.29 4.00 17.46
CA LEU A 68 -6.08 3.22 17.18
C LEU A 68 -6.27 2.29 15.97
N LEU A 69 -7.43 1.63 15.88
CA LEU A 69 -7.80 0.81 14.72
C LEU A 69 -7.87 1.65 13.43
N MET A 70 -8.46 2.85 13.47
CA MET A 70 -8.51 3.74 12.31
C MET A 70 -7.12 4.19 11.87
N ILE A 71 -6.21 4.42 12.83
CA ILE A 71 -4.81 4.71 12.52
C ILE A 71 -4.17 3.51 11.80
N GLY A 72 -4.40 2.28 12.28
CA GLY A 72 -3.91 1.06 11.63
C GLY A 72 -4.38 0.93 10.17
N PHE A 73 -5.68 1.13 9.92
CA PHE A 73 -6.22 1.15 8.55
C PHE A 73 -5.64 2.28 7.69
N GLY A 74 -5.45 3.46 8.28
CA GLY A 74 -4.80 4.60 7.62
C GLY A 74 -3.36 4.29 7.21
N VAL A 75 -2.59 3.60 8.04
CA VAL A 75 -1.20 3.21 7.73
C VAL A 75 -1.14 2.17 6.62
N LEU A 76 -2.05 1.19 6.61
CA LEU A 76 -2.16 0.21 5.53
C LEU A 76 -2.51 0.90 4.20
N LEU A 77 -3.46 1.84 4.23
CA LEU A 77 -3.81 2.66 3.08
C LEU A 77 -2.62 3.50 2.61
N LEU A 78 -1.88 4.12 3.54
CA LEU A 78 -0.70 4.92 3.23
C LEU A 78 0.36 4.07 2.51
N GLY A 79 0.64 2.86 3.00
CA GLY A 79 1.58 1.96 2.33
C GLY A 79 1.15 1.62 0.90
N SER A 80 -0.15 1.41 0.69
CA SER A 80 -0.72 1.17 -0.65
C SER A 80 -0.55 2.37 -1.57
N MET A 81 -0.92 3.58 -1.10
CA MET A 81 -0.83 4.81 -1.89
C MET A 81 0.62 5.15 -2.25
N VAL A 82 1.54 5.03 -1.28
CA VAL A 82 2.98 5.25 -1.53
C VAL A 82 3.52 4.23 -2.54
N GLY A 83 3.11 2.97 -2.45
CA GLY A 83 3.52 1.93 -3.40
C GLY A 83 3.02 2.19 -4.82
N GLU A 84 1.76 2.61 -4.95
CA GLU A 84 1.14 2.99 -6.22
C GLU A 84 1.85 4.19 -6.86
N SER A 85 2.07 5.27 -6.09
CA SER A 85 2.80 6.46 -6.56
C SER A 85 4.24 6.15 -6.94
N ALA A 86 4.93 5.29 -6.19
CA ALA A 86 6.31 4.90 -6.51
C ALA A 86 6.42 4.21 -7.88
N ILE A 87 5.47 3.33 -8.23
CA ILE A 87 5.44 2.69 -9.55
C ILE A 87 5.00 3.67 -10.64
N GLY A 88 4.03 4.53 -10.35
CA GLY A 88 3.59 5.57 -11.29
C GLY A 88 4.72 6.50 -11.71
N ASP A 89 5.52 6.98 -10.75
CA ASP A 89 6.59 7.95 -11.00
C ASP A 89 7.88 7.30 -11.51
N TRP A 90 8.26 6.16 -10.94
CA TRP A 90 9.59 5.55 -11.15
C TRP A 90 9.56 4.18 -11.81
N GLY A 91 8.40 3.53 -11.88
CA GLY A 91 8.28 2.16 -12.40
C GLY A 91 8.73 2.04 -13.84
N GLN A 92 8.35 3.00 -14.70
CA GLN A 92 8.84 3.03 -16.08
C GLN A 92 10.36 3.18 -16.15
N GLU A 93 10.92 4.07 -15.33
CA GLU A 93 12.36 4.34 -15.36
C GLU A 93 13.18 3.18 -14.79
N TYR A 94 12.64 2.47 -13.80
CA TYR A 94 13.22 1.23 -13.28
C TYR A 94 13.36 0.18 -14.39
N ILE A 95 12.26 -0.14 -15.08
CA ILE A 95 12.27 -1.14 -16.16
C ILE A 95 13.24 -0.70 -17.28
N ARG A 96 13.23 0.59 -17.64
CA ARG A 96 14.10 1.12 -18.68
C ARG A 96 15.59 1.08 -18.31
N ARG A 97 15.98 1.65 -17.16
CA ARG A 97 17.39 1.86 -16.79
C ARG A 97 18.03 0.68 -16.09
N VAL A 98 17.28 -0.03 -15.23
CA VAL A 98 17.82 -1.15 -14.45
C VAL A 98 17.81 -2.42 -15.30
N LEU A 99 16.74 -2.64 -16.06
CA LEU A 99 16.60 -3.84 -16.91
C LEU A 99 17.03 -3.62 -18.38
N ASN A 100 17.57 -2.43 -18.70
CA ASN A 100 18.08 -2.05 -20.01
C ASN A 100 17.10 -2.31 -21.17
N THR A 101 15.84 -1.87 -21.01
CA THR A 101 14.78 -2.12 -22.01
C THR A 101 14.46 -0.89 -22.86
N PRO A 102 13.85 -1.08 -24.05
CA PRO A 102 13.26 0.01 -24.81
C PRO A 102 12.16 0.75 -24.02
N ILE A 103 11.92 2.01 -24.39
CA ILE A 103 10.87 2.85 -23.79
C ILE A 103 9.48 2.22 -23.97
N SER A 104 9.22 1.58 -25.11
CA SER A 104 7.95 0.91 -25.39
C SER A 104 7.65 -0.20 -24.39
N THR A 105 8.64 -1.04 -24.07
CA THR A 105 8.52 -2.10 -23.07
C THR A 105 8.32 -1.54 -21.66
N ALA A 106 9.04 -0.48 -21.32
CA ALA A 106 8.91 0.18 -20.03
C ALA A 106 7.51 0.78 -19.82
N GLY A 107 6.95 1.47 -20.82
CA GLY A 107 5.59 2.00 -20.76
C GLY A 107 4.53 0.89 -20.72
N MET A 108 4.77 -0.23 -21.40
CA MET A 108 3.90 -1.41 -21.32
C MET A 108 3.88 -1.99 -19.90
N ALA A 109 5.01 -2.04 -19.19
CA ALA A 109 5.07 -2.56 -17.83
C ALA A 109 4.20 -1.77 -16.84
N VAL A 110 4.20 -0.44 -16.94
CA VAL A 110 3.33 0.41 -16.12
C VAL A 110 1.85 0.26 -16.53
N SER A 111 1.60 0.09 -17.84
CA SER A 111 0.24 -0.20 -18.32
C SER A 111 -0.28 -1.54 -17.79
N VAL A 112 0.60 -2.54 -17.69
CA VAL A 112 0.29 -3.85 -17.09
C VAL A 112 0.00 -3.70 -15.60
N PHE A 113 0.76 -2.88 -14.85
CA PHE A 113 0.46 -2.58 -13.44
C PHE A 113 -0.95 -2.03 -13.26
N ILE A 114 -1.30 -0.95 -13.97
CA ILE A 114 -2.63 -0.30 -13.88
C ILE A 114 -3.73 -1.27 -14.34
N GLY A 115 -3.51 -2.00 -15.43
CA GLY A 115 -4.45 -2.99 -15.93
C GLY A 115 -4.69 -4.13 -14.93
N ALA A 116 -3.62 -4.61 -14.29
CA ALA A 116 -3.69 -5.65 -13.28
C ALA A 116 -4.40 -5.15 -12.02
N GLU A 117 -4.16 -3.91 -11.59
CA GLU A 117 -4.90 -3.28 -10.49
C GLU A 117 -6.41 -3.19 -10.79
N CYS A 118 -6.77 -2.76 -12.01
CA CYS A 118 -8.17 -2.70 -12.47
C CYS A 118 -8.82 -4.10 -12.45
N ILE A 119 -8.15 -5.11 -13.01
CA ILE A 119 -8.64 -6.50 -12.99
C ILE A 119 -8.77 -7.00 -11.56
N GLY A 120 -7.78 -6.69 -10.70
CA GLY A 120 -7.78 -7.01 -9.29
C GLY A 120 -8.98 -6.44 -8.56
N ARG A 121 -9.38 -5.19 -8.84
CA ARG A 121 -10.61 -4.59 -8.29
C ARG A 121 -11.86 -5.33 -8.74
N LEU A 122 -11.98 -5.68 -10.02
CA LEU A 122 -13.16 -6.33 -10.58
C LEU A 122 -13.38 -7.76 -10.05
N ILE A 123 -12.30 -8.47 -9.75
CA ILE A 123 -12.34 -9.85 -9.25
C ILE A 123 -12.29 -9.88 -7.72
N GLY A 124 -11.64 -8.90 -7.12
CA GLY A 124 -11.30 -8.82 -5.70
C GLY A 124 -12.50 -8.84 -4.78
N ASP A 125 -13.60 -8.17 -5.14
CA ASP A 125 -14.82 -8.18 -4.31
C ASP A 125 -15.38 -9.60 -4.15
N ARG A 126 -15.46 -10.36 -5.25
CA ARG A 126 -15.90 -11.77 -5.20
C ARG A 126 -14.91 -12.61 -4.41
N VAL A 127 -13.62 -12.44 -4.62
CA VAL A 127 -12.59 -13.20 -3.90
C VAL A 127 -12.62 -12.90 -2.41
N ALA A 128 -12.89 -11.65 -2.02
CA ALA A 128 -13.06 -11.25 -0.62
C ALA A 128 -14.30 -11.88 0.02
N GLU A 129 -15.40 -12.03 -0.72
CA GLU A 129 -16.60 -12.76 -0.26
C GLU A 129 -16.29 -14.25 0.01
N TYR A 130 -15.44 -14.88 -0.82
CA TYR A 130 -15.08 -16.30 -0.66
C TYR A 130 -14.01 -16.56 0.41
N LEU A 131 -12.94 -15.75 0.43
CA LEU A 131 -11.81 -15.96 1.35
C LEU A 131 -12.08 -15.40 2.75
N GLY A 132 -13.06 -14.49 2.88
CA GLY A 132 -13.20 -13.64 4.04
C GLY A 132 -12.14 -12.53 4.01
N ALA A 133 -12.45 -11.40 4.64
CA ALA A 133 -11.62 -10.22 4.45
C ALA A 133 -10.24 -10.33 5.09
N SER A 134 -10.09 -11.08 6.19
CA SER A 134 -8.80 -11.18 6.90
C SER A 134 -7.78 -11.90 6.05
N ASN A 135 -8.20 -13.03 5.47
CA ASN A 135 -7.43 -13.76 4.50
C ASN A 135 -7.20 -12.95 3.22
N MET A 136 -8.18 -12.12 2.80
CA MET A 136 -8.01 -11.24 1.65
C MET A 136 -6.90 -10.20 1.88
N VAL A 137 -6.89 -9.53 3.03
CA VAL A 137 -5.84 -8.54 3.36
C VAL A 137 -4.47 -9.21 3.45
N LEU A 138 -4.39 -10.39 4.09
CA LEU A 138 -3.14 -11.16 4.16
C LEU A 138 -2.67 -11.61 2.77
N PHE A 139 -3.58 -12.13 1.95
CA PHE A 139 -3.31 -12.55 0.57
C PHE A 139 -2.81 -11.38 -0.27
N SER A 140 -3.50 -10.24 -0.20
CA SER A 140 -3.10 -8.98 -0.85
C SER A 140 -1.70 -8.55 -0.42
N ALA A 141 -1.39 -8.58 0.88
CA ALA A 141 -0.08 -8.20 1.40
C ALA A 141 1.03 -9.16 0.93
N VAL A 142 0.79 -10.48 0.99
CA VAL A 142 1.75 -11.50 0.52
C VAL A 142 1.94 -11.39 -1.00
N LEU A 143 0.87 -11.17 -1.75
CA LEU A 143 0.93 -11.01 -3.20
C LEU A 143 1.70 -9.74 -3.59
N ALA A 144 1.49 -8.64 -2.87
CA ALA A 144 2.24 -7.40 -3.07
C ALA A 144 3.74 -7.60 -2.78
N ILE A 145 4.08 -8.16 -1.61
CA ILE A 145 5.47 -8.40 -1.23
C ILE A 145 6.17 -9.35 -2.21
N SER A 146 5.49 -10.44 -2.61
CA SER A 146 6.03 -11.38 -3.59
C SER A 146 6.21 -10.74 -4.96
N GLY A 147 5.28 -9.90 -5.41
CA GLY A 147 5.40 -9.13 -6.65
C GLY A 147 6.64 -8.23 -6.65
N LEU A 148 6.86 -7.48 -5.57
CA LEU A 148 8.07 -6.66 -5.40
C LEU A 148 9.34 -7.49 -5.39
N LEU A 149 9.35 -8.63 -4.68
CA LEU A 149 10.49 -9.55 -4.67
C LEU A 149 10.82 -10.06 -6.08
N VAL A 150 9.80 -10.44 -6.86
CA VAL A 150 9.96 -10.85 -8.26
C VAL A 150 10.51 -9.71 -9.11
N THR A 151 10.04 -8.48 -8.93
CA THR A 151 10.56 -7.31 -9.66
C THR A 151 12.03 -7.04 -9.35
N VAL A 152 12.45 -7.18 -8.09
CA VAL A 152 13.82 -6.87 -7.64
C VAL A 152 14.81 -7.98 -7.99
N THR A 153 14.39 -9.25 -7.86
CA THR A 153 15.25 -10.41 -8.17
C THR A 153 15.23 -10.79 -9.65
N GLY A 154 14.19 -10.37 -10.36
CA GLY A 154 14.00 -10.55 -11.79
C GLY A 154 14.88 -9.61 -12.59
N HIS A 155 16.01 -10.12 -13.09
CA HIS A 155 16.94 -9.34 -13.92
C HIS A 155 16.48 -9.20 -15.39
N THR A 156 15.18 -9.38 -15.67
CA THR A 156 14.63 -9.27 -17.03
C THR A 156 13.30 -8.52 -17.04
N ALA A 157 13.00 -7.87 -18.17
CA ALA A 157 11.77 -7.11 -18.39
C ALA A 157 10.50 -7.92 -18.08
N LEU A 158 10.51 -9.22 -18.40
CA LEU A 158 9.38 -10.10 -18.19
C LEU A 158 9.09 -10.28 -16.69
N PHE A 159 10.11 -10.53 -15.88
CA PHE A 159 9.94 -10.63 -14.42
C PHE A 159 9.53 -9.28 -13.82
N GLY A 160 10.07 -8.17 -14.33
CA GLY A 160 9.63 -6.83 -13.94
C GLY A 160 8.12 -6.60 -14.17
N MET A 161 7.61 -6.98 -15.35
CA MET A 161 6.19 -6.90 -15.69
C MET A 161 5.32 -7.82 -14.85
N ILE A 162 5.76 -9.06 -14.61
CA ILE A 162 5.03 -10.02 -13.76
C ILE A 162 4.96 -9.50 -12.33
N GLY A 163 6.08 -9.02 -11.78
CA GLY A 163 6.13 -8.48 -10.43
C GLY A 163 5.26 -7.22 -10.26
N PHE A 164 5.26 -6.33 -11.26
CA PHE A 164 4.33 -5.19 -11.31
C PHE A 164 2.87 -5.62 -11.40
N ALA A 165 2.53 -6.62 -12.22
CA ALA A 165 1.18 -7.14 -12.28
C ALA A 165 0.72 -7.72 -10.92
N MET A 166 1.56 -8.55 -10.30
CA MET A 166 1.29 -9.13 -8.98
C MET A 166 1.13 -8.06 -7.91
N PHE A 167 2.00 -7.04 -7.92
CA PHE A 167 1.92 -5.94 -6.98
C PHE A 167 0.64 -5.11 -7.17
N GLY A 168 0.25 -4.80 -8.42
CA GLY A 168 -1.01 -4.11 -8.71
C GLY A 168 -2.24 -4.88 -8.24
N VAL A 169 -2.29 -6.20 -8.47
CA VAL A 169 -3.38 -7.05 -7.93
C VAL A 169 -3.34 -7.11 -6.41
N GLY A 170 -2.16 -7.13 -5.79
CA GLY A 170 -2.03 -7.11 -4.33
C GLY A 170 -2.60 -5.83 -3.71
N LEU A 171 -2.34 -4.68 -4.32
CA LEU A 171 -2.79 -3.37 -3.83
C LEU A 171 -4.28 -3.09 -4.08
N SER A 172 -4.86 -3.67 -5.13
CA SER A 172 -6.19 -3.28 -5.67
C SER A 172 -7.31 -3.25 -4.64
N CYS A 173 -7.27 -4.14 -3.65
CA CYS A 173 -8.33 -4.31 -2.66
C CYS A 173 -8.06 -3.61 -1.33
N ILE A 174 -6.84 -3.16 -1.07
CA ILE A 174 -6.46 -2.59 0.24
C ILE A 174 -7.29 -1.35 0.54
N ALA A 175 -7.32 -0.39 -0.39
CA ALA A 175 -8.04 0.86 -0.19
C ALA A 175 -9.56 0.71 0.04
N PRO A 176 -10.32 0.04 -0.85
CA PRO A 176 -11.76 -0.12 -0.64
C PRO A 176 -12.09 -0.92 0.62
N LEU A 177 -11.29 -1.95 0.95
CA LEU A 177 -11.51 -2.73 2.17
C LEU A 177 -11.32 -1.86 3.42
N MET A 178 -10.19 -1.14 3.54
CA MET A 178 -9.92 -0.31 4.73
C MET A 178 -11.02 0.73 4.98
N LEU A 179 -11.54 1.35 3.93
CA LEU A 179 -12.62 2.33 4.03
C LEU A 179 -13.97 1.69 4.38
N SER A 180 -14.29 0.54 3.77
CA SER A 180 -15.48 -0.25 4.10
C SER A 180 -15.47 -0.66 5.57
N TYR A 181 -14.35 -1.20 6.07
CA TYR A 181 -14.18 -1.57 7.47
C TYR A 181 -14.29 -0.38 8.42
N ALA A 182 -13.69 0.76 8.09
CA ALA A 182 -13.79 1.98 8.87
C ALA A 182 -15.24 2.47 9.02
N GLY A 183 -16.03 2.35 7.96
CA GLY A 183 -17.44 2.74 7.95
C GLY A 183 -18.35 1.78 8.73
N ARG A 184 -18.10 0.46 8.66
CA ARG A 184 -18.92 -0.55 9.36
C ARG A 184 -18.65 -0.63 10.85
N LYS A 185 -17.44 -0.28 11.30
CA LYS A 185 -17.03 -0.51 12.70
C LYS A 185 -17.79 0.35 13.71
N ASP A 186 -18.09 1.59 13.36
CA ASP A 186 -18.89 2.51 14.16
C ASP A 186 -19.79 3.34 13.23
N PRO A 187 -21.01 2.83 12.93
CA PRO A 187 -21.92 3.50 12.01
C PRO A 187 -22.32 4.91 12.45
N LEU A 188 -22.28 5.21 13.76
CA LEU A 188 -22.63 6.54 14.29
C LEU A 188 -21.53 7.57 14.02
N ASN A 189 -20.27 7.14 13.90
CA ASN A 189 -19.11 7.99 13.62
C ASN A 189 -18.41 7.66 12.29
N ALA A 190 -19.10 6.99 11.36
CA ALA A 190 -18.52 6.49 10.10
C ALA A 190 -17.77 7.59 9.32
N GLY A 191 -18.35 8.79 9.21
CA GLY A 191 -17.72 9.91 8.52
C GLY A 191 -16.40 10.36 9.16
N ARG A 192 -16.35 10.41 10.50
CA ARG A 192 -15.11 10.73 11.25
C ARG A 192 -14.04 9.66 11.04
N ASN A 193 -14.45 8.39 11.13
CA ASN A 193 -13.54 7.24 11.04
C ASN A 193 -12.92 7.13 9.64
N ILE A 194 -13.74 7.24 8.59
CA ILE A 194 -13.28 7.29 7.20
C ILE A 194 -12.37 8.52 6.99
N GLY A 195 -12.71 9.66 7.59
CA GLY A 195 -11.89 10.87 7.55
C GLY A 195 -10.48 10.67 8.12
N ILE A 196 -10.35 9.99 9.27
CA ILE A 196 -9.04 9.66 9.88
C ILE A 196 -8.24 8.76 8.93
N VAL A 197 -8.85 7.67 8.44
CA VAL A 197 -8.20 6.71 7.55
C VAL A 197 -7.70 7.39 6.27
N ASN A 198 -8.53 8.22 5.63
CA ASN A 198 -8.15 8.96 4.43
C ASN A 198 -7.07 10.00 4.72
N SER A 199 -7.17 10.73 5.84
CA SER A 199 -6.18 11.75 6.20
C SER A 199 -4.79 11.15 6.33
N ILE A 200 -4.69 9.96 6.93
CA ILE A 200 -3.42 9.24 7.04
C ILE A 200 -3.05 8.65 5.68
N GLY A 201 -3.95 7.95 5.02
CA GLY A 201 -3.69 7.24 3.76
C GLY A 201 -3.19 8.14 2.64
N TYR A 202 -3.84 9.29 2.44
CA TYR A 202 -3.48 10.25 1.40
C TYR A 202 -2.36 11.21 1.80
N SER A 203 -1.88 11.19 3.05
CA SER A 203 -0.75 12.04 3.44
C SER A 203 0.57 11.68 2.75
N GLY A 204 0.65 10.48 2.17
CA GLY A 204 1.82 9.99 1.44
C GLY A 204 1.84 10.27 -0.06
N MET A 205 0.81 10.91 -0.62
CA MET A 205 0.72 11.34 -2.02
C MET A 205 1.11 12.82 -2.17
#